data_AF-A0A2U1NVA5-F1
#
_entry.id   AF-A0A2U1NVA5-F1
#
_cell.length_a   1.000
_cell.length_b   1.000
_cell.length_c   1.000
_cell.angle_alpha   90.00
_cell.angle_beta   90.00
_cell.angle_gamma   90.00
#
_symmetry.space_group_name_H-M   'P 1'
#
loop_
_entity.id
_entity.type
_entity.pdbx_description
1 polymer ?
#
loop_
_entity_poly.entity_id
_entity_poly.type
_entity_poly.pdbx_seq_one_letter_code
_entity_poly.pdbx_strand_id
1 'polypeptide(L)'
;MTSQLDVVLKTDSLPTRTLETTLTRDPKSVHTWITQTYQNIKANNSHQKVIVGIDTEWRKDGEVALLQLCFDRRVLVYQIILSNFIPFSLIEFLNDGNLMFTWVNTKEDFVKLTMYGLARGGKDNRE
;
A
#
# COMPACT_ATOMS: atom_id res chain seq x y z
N MET A 1 -7.89 24.95 8.10
CA MET A 1 -6.53 24.52 7.71
C MET A 1 -6.66 23.16 7.05
N THR A 2 -6.58 23.09 5.74
CA THR A 2 -6.43 21.83 5.00
C THR A 2 -4.97 21.41 5.12
N SER A 3 -4.68 20.40 5.92
CA SER A 3 -3.37 19.73 5.90
C SER A 3 -3.25 19.02 4.56
N GLN A 4 -2.38 19.53 3.69
CA GLN A 4 -1.93 18.83 2.50
C GLN A 4 -1.09 17.64 2.98
N LEU A 5 -1.52 16.43 2.64
CA LEU A 5 -0.76 15.20 2.86
C LEU A 5 -0.09 14.89 1.53
N ASP A 6 1.20 15.16 1.44
CA ASP A 6 1.98 14.91 0.24
C ASP A 6 2.41 13.45 0.20
N VAL A 7 1.84 12.69 -0.73
CA VAL A 7 2.32 11.35 -1.04
C VAL A 7 3.46 11.48 -2.04
N VAL A 8 4.70 11.29 -1.59
CA VAL A 8 5.89 11.51 -2.40
C VAL A 8 6.31 10.21 -3.10
N LEU A 9 6.06 10.13 -4.41
CA LEU A 9 6.65 9.10 -5.26
C LEU A 9 8.06 9.55 -5.69
N LYS A 10 9.10 9.02 -5.05
CA LYS A 10 10.49 9.26 -5.48
C LYS A 10 10.76 8.49 -6.77
N THR A 11 11.02 9.18 -7.87
CA THR A 11 11.21 8.59 -9.22
C THR A 11 12.61 8.83 -9.78
N ASP A 12 13.56 9.27 -8.95
CA ASP A 12 14.82 9.96 -9.31
C ASP A 12 15.80 9.21 -10.25
N SER A 13 15.45 8.03 -10.77
CA SER A 13 16.27 7.32 -11.75
C SER A 13 15.52 6.35 -12.67
N LEU A 14 14.19 6.45 -12.81
CA LEU A 14 13.43 5.56 -13.70
C LEU A 14 13.21 6.23 -15.07
N PRO A 15 13.28 5.48 -16.20
CA PRO A 15 12.88 6.01 -17.50
C PRO A 15 11.47 6.56 -17.41
N THR A 16 11.15 7.63 -18.15
CA THR A 16 9.83 8.28 -18.15
C THR A 16 8.72 7.25 -18.39
N ARG A 17 8.13 6.76 -17.31
CA ARG A 17 7.02 5.81 -17.30
C ARG A 17 5.87 6.47 -16.57
N THR A 18 4.73 6.57 -17.25
CA THR A 18 3.50 7.06 -16.64
C THR A 18 3.03 6.09 -15.56
N LEU A 19 2.68 6.64 -14.40
CA LEU A 19 2.04 5.90 -13.32
C LEU A 19 0.53 6.11 -13.37
N GLU A 20 -0.22 5.03 -13.25
CA GLU A 20 -1.67 5.03 -13.11
C GLU A 20 -2.03 5.13 -11.63
N THR A 21 -2.51 6.29 -11.21
CA THR A 21 -2.82 6.56 -9.80
C THR A 21 -4.31 6.55 -9.54
N THR A 22 -4.74 5.75 -8.56
CA THR A 22 -6.09 5.74 -8.00
C THR A 22 -6.07 6.42 -6.63
N LEU A 23 -6.49 7.68 -6.56
CA LEU A 23 -6.75 8.36 -5.30
C LEU A 23 -8.23 8.17 -4.93
N THR A 24 -8.51 7.55 -3.79
CA THR A 24 -9.88 7.23 -3.40
C THR A 24 -10.09 7.17 -1.90
N ARG A 25 -11.32 7.44 -1.47
CA ARG A 25 -11.84 7.14 -0.12
C ARG A 25 -12.85 6.00 -0.13
N ASP A 26 -13.20 5.49 -1.31
CA ASP A 26 -14.22 4.45 -1.50
C ASP A 26 -13.62 3.04 -1.36
N PRO A 27 -14.09 2.22 -0.40
CA PRO A 27 -13.61 0.86 -0.21
C PRO A 27 -13.82 -0.06 -1.42
N LYS A 28 -14.82 0.21 -2.27
CA LYS A 28 -15.05 -0.60 -3.48
C LYS A 28 -13.96 -0.36 -4.51
N SER A 29 -13.57 0.90 -4.72
CA SER A 29 -12.43 1.26 -5.58
C SER A 29 -11.13 0.59 -5.12
N VAL A 30 -10.89 0.50 -3.80
CA VAL A 30 -9.75 -0.24 -3.22
C VAL A 30 -9.83 -1.73 -3.57
N HIS A 31 -10.99 -2.35 -3.38
CA HIS A 31 -11.20 -3.77 -3.73
C HIS A 31 -10.97 -4.04 -5.23
N THR A 32 -11.48 -3.18 -6.11
CA THR A 32 -11.24 -3.26 -7.55
C THR A 32 -9.76 -3.14 -7.88
N TRP A 33 -9.06 -2.20 -7.25
CA TRP A 33 -7.62 -2.03 -7.47
C TRP A 33 -6.84 -3.30 -7.11
N ILE A 34 -7.16 -3.92 -5.97
CA ILE A 34 -6.56 -5.18 -5.48
C ILE A 34 -6.86 -6.35 -6.43
N THR A 35 -8.11 -6.49 -6.87
CA THR A 35 -8.52 -7.54 -7.80
C THR A 35 -7.72 -7.46 -9.10
N GLN A 36 -7.57 -6.26 -9.65
CA GLN A 36 -6.76 -6.02 -10.85
C GLN A 36 -5.27 -6.30 -10.61
N THR A 37 -4.75 -5.99 -9.41
CA THR A 37 -3.37 -6.33 -9.03
C THR A 37 -3.15 -7.84 -9.08
N TYR A 38 -4.06 -8.64 -8.49
CA TYR A 38 -3.98 -10.11 -8.57
C TYR A 38 -4.09 -10.63 -10.00
N GLN A 39 -4.95 -10.04 -10.84
CA GLN A 39 -5.06 -10.41 -12.25
C GLN A 39 -3.73 -10.18 -12.99
N ASN A 40 -3.09 -9.03 -12.76
CA ASN A 40 -1.79 -8.71 -13.36
C ASN A 40 -0.68 -9.66 -12.88
N ILE A 41 -0.67 -10.01 -11.59
CA ILE A 41 0.27 -10.99 -11.04
C ILE A 41 0.12 -12.34 -11.76
N LYS A 42 -1.12 -12.83 -11.89
CA LYS A 42 -1.42 -14.10 -12.57
C LYS A 42 -1.02 -14.06 -14.04
N ALA A 43 -1.31 -12.96 -14.75
CA ALA A 43 -1.01 -12.82 -16.16
C ALA A 43 0.51 -12.82 -16.45
N ASN A 44 1.32 -12.30 -15.52
CA ASN A 44 2.77 -12.20 -15.70
C ASN A 44 3.54 -13.50 -15.40
N ASN A 45 2.88 -14.58 -14.95
CA ASN A 45 3.47 -15.92 -14.73
C ASN A 45 4.84 -15.92 -14.01
N SER A 46 5.05 -14.99 -13.09
CA SER A 46 6.31 -14.90 -12.36
C SER A 46 6.31 -15.93 -11.23
N HIS A 47 7.32 -16.80 -11.21
CA HIS A 47 7.60 -17.70 -10.08
C HIS A 47 8.32 -16.97 -8.93
N GLN A 48 8.61 -15.67 -9.10
CA GLN A 48 9.24 -14.85 -8.08
C GLN A 48 8.20 -14.22 -7.16
N LYS A 49 8.59 -13.99 -5.91
CA LYS A 49 7.77 -13.23 -4.96
C LYS A 49 7.45 -11.84 -5.52
N VAL A 50 6.19 -11.46 -5.43
CA VAL A 50 5.72 -10.17 -5.93
C VAL A 50 6.03 -9.09 -4.91
N ILE A 51 6.70 -8.02 -5.34
CA ILE A 51 7.01 -6.88 -4.50
C ILE A 51 5.93 -5.80 -4.67
N VAL A 52 5.38 -5.34 -3.55
CA VAL A 52 4.44 -4.21 -3.48
C VAL A 52 5.07 -3.15 -2.58
N GLY A 53 5.29 -1.95 -3.11
CA GLY A 53 5.68 -0.81 -2.32
C GLY A 53 4.52 -0.35 -1.46
N ILE A 54 4.79 0.02 -0.22
CA ILE A 54 3.75 0.44 0.72
C ILE A 54 4.25 1.59 1.58
N ASP A 55 3.35 2.55 1.81
CA ASP A 55 3.65 3.73 2.60
C ASP A 55 2.37 4.20 3.34
N THR A 56 2.54 4.88 4.46
CA THR A 56 1.41 5.31 5.30
C THR A 56 1.67 6.67 5.90
N GLU A 57 0.67 7.54 5.83
CA GLU A 57 0.67 8.81 6.55
C GLU A 57 -0.25 8.72 7.75
N TRP A 58 0.16 9.31 8.88
CA TRP A 58 -0.49 9.16 10.18
C TRP A 58 -0.94 10.51 10.73
N ARG A 59 -2.03 10.49 11.50
CA ARG A 59 -2.45 11.63 12.32
C ARG A 59 -1.65 11.66 13.62
N LYS A 60 -1.69 12.81 14.30
CA LYS A 60 -1.04 13.01 15.61
C LYS A 60 -1.60 12.10 16.72
N ASP A 61 -2.84 11.66 16.59
CA ASP A 61 -3.50 10.71 17.52
C ASP A 61 -3.16 9.25 17.23
N GLY A 62 -2.35 8.98 16.20
CA GLY A 62 -1.87 7.65 15.85
C GLY A 62 -2.69 6.94 14.78
N GLU A 63 -3.82 7.49 14.32
CA GLU A 63 -4.65 6.85 13.28
C GLU A 63 -3.98 6.95 11.90
N VAL A 64 -4.08 5.87 11.09
CA VAL A 64 -3.66 5.91 9.68
C VAL A 64 -4.56 6.89 8.93
N ALA A 65 -3.97 7.96 8.41
CA ALA A 65 -4.67 8.93 7.58
C ALA A 65 -4.77 8.45 6.13
N LEU A 66 -3.64 8.03 5.57
CA LEU A 66 -3.51 7.54 4.19
C LEU A 66 -2.72 6.24 4.13
N LEU A 67 -3.10 5.38 3.21
CA LEU A 67 -2.31 4.22 2.79
C LEU A 67 -1.98 4.35 1.31
N GLN A 68 -0.71 4.25 0.95
CA GLN A 68 -0.27 4.10 -0.43
C GLN A 68 0.16 2.65 -0.68
N LEU A 69 -0.28 2.08 -1.80
CA LEU A 69 0.24 0.83 -2.35
C LEU A 69 0.75 1.08 -3.77
N CYS A 70 1.92 0.56 -4.10
CA CYS A 70 2.52 0.66 -5.42
C CYS A 70 2.86 -0.73 -5.95
N PHE A 71 2.27 -1.10 -7.09
CA PHE A 71 2.58 -2.35 -7.78
C PHE A 71 2.75 -2.09 -9.27
N ASP A 72 3.92 -2.43 -9.80
CA ASP A 72 4.32 -2.10 -11.18
C ASP A 72 4.15 -0.60 -11.47
N ARG A 73 3.22 -0.21 -12.36
CA ARG A 73 2.90 1.19 -12.69
C ARG A 73 1.63 1.68 -12.03
N ARG A 74 1.00 0.88 -11.17
CA ARG A 74 -0.28 1.21 -10.54
C ARG A 74 -0.05 1.62 -9.09
N VAL A 75 -0.57 2.79 -8.75
CA VAL A 75 -0.51 3.36 -7.40
C VAL A 75 -1.93 3.48 -6.87
N LEU A 76 -2.19 2.95 -5.68
CA LEU A 76 -3.39 3.22 -4.90
C LEU A 76 -3.02 4.18 -3.79
N VAL A 77 -3.76 5.29 -3.66
CA VAL A 77 -3.74 6.15 -2.48
C VAL A 77 -5.12 6.09 -1.85
N TYR A 78 -5.22 5.39 -0.73
CA TYR A 78 -6.45 5.19 0.01
C TYR A 78 -6.54 6.16 1.19
N GLN A 79 -7.52 7.06 1.13
CA GLN A 79 -7.80 8.05 2.17
C GLN A 79 -8.60 7.42 3.33
N ILE A 80 -7.93 6.60 4.14
CA ILE A 80 -8.54 5.83 5.25
C ILE A 80 -9.34 6.75 6.20
N ILE A 81 -8.79 7.92 6.56
CA ILE A 81 -9.46 8.88 7.45
C ILE A 81 -10.81 9.39 6.91
N LEU A 82 -10.99 9.39 5.58
CA LEU A 82 -12.22 9.84 4.93
C LEU A 82 -13.11 8.68 4.48
N SER A 83 -12.73 7.44 4.84
CA SER A 83 -13.44 6.24 4.46
C SER A 83 -14.32 5.72 5.60
N ASN A 84 -15.39 5.03 5.25
CA ASN A 84 -16.35 4.52 6.23
C ASN A 84 -15.86 3.24 6.91
N PHE A 85 -14.99 2.45 6.25
CA PHE A 85 -14.43 1.21 6.77
C PHE A 85 -13.27 0.74 5.89
N ILE A 86 -12.39 -0.09 6.46
CA ILE A 86 -11.31 -0.75 5.72
C ILE A 86 -11.87 -2.03 5.07
N PRO A 87 -11.77 -2.21 3.74
CA PRO A 87 -12.31 -3.39 3.09
C PRO A 87 -11.54 -4.65 3.47
N PHE A 88 -12.24 -5.76 3.71
CA PHE A 88 -11.63 -7.04 4.08
C PHE A 88 -10.57 -7.52 3.07
N SER A 89 -10.79 -7.28 1.77
CA SER A 89 -9.79 -7.62 0.74
C SER A 89 -8.46 -6.90 0.91
N LEU A 90 -8.44 -5.70 1.50
CA LEU A 90 -7.19 -5.01 1.82
C LEU A 90 -6.47 -5.70 2.97
N ILE A 91 -7.20 -6.16 3.99
CA ILE A 91 -6.62 -6.93 5.10
C ILE A 91 -6.03 -8.24 4.55
N GLU A 92 -6.77 -8.98 3.72
CA GLU A 92 -6.27 -10.20 3.08
C GLU A 92 -5.03 -9.91 2.22
N PHE A 93 -5.06 -8.86 1.41
CA PHE A 93 -3.94 -8.47 0.55
C PHE A 93 -2.67 -8.19 1.36
N LEU A 94 -2.76 -7.44 2.46
CA LEU A 94 -1.62 -7.12 3.33
C LEU A 94 -1.08 -8.34 4.10
N ASN A 95 -1.88 -9.41 4.22
CA ASN A 95 -1.49 -10.66 4.89
C ASN A 95 -1.23 -11.81 3.91
N ASP A 96 -1.18 -11.55 2.59
CA ASP A 96 -0.90 -12.57 1.59
C ASP A 96 0.59 -12.95 1.60
N GLY A 97 0.90 -14.18 2.03
CA GLY A 97 2.26 -14.70 2.12
C GLY A 97 2.99 -14.86 0.78
N ASN A 98 2.28 -14.71 -0.35
CA ASN A 98 2.90 -14.69 -1.69
C ASN A 98 3.40 -13.29 -2.08
N LEU A 99 3.01 -12.26 -1.34
CA LEU A 99 3.43 -10.88 -1.56
C LEU A 99 4.56 -10.51 -0.58
N MET A 100 5.44 -9.63 -1.03
CA MET A 100 6.45 -8.97 -0.21
C MET A 100 6.18 -7.47 -0.23
N PHE A 101 6.11 -6.88 0.97
CA PHE A 101 5.87 -5.46 1.12
C PHE A 101 7.18 -4.72 1.44
N THR A 102 7.50 -3.68 0.67
CA THR A 102 8.69 -2.86 0.88
C THR A 102 8.31 -1.45 1.35
N TRP A 103 9.05 -0.96 2.34
CA TRP A 103 8.82 0.32 3.03
C TRP A 103 10.03 1.23 2.84
N VAL A 104 9.82 2.55 2.78
CA VAL A 104 10.88 3.56 2.87
C VAL A 104 10.85 4.24 4.24
N ASN A 105 10.72 3.47 5.33
CA ASN A 105 11.17 3.80 6.69
C ASN A 105 10.85 2.63 7.64
N THR A 106 11.88 1.91 8.03
CA THR A 106 11.83 0.45 8.18
C THR A 106 11.41 -0.12 9.54
N LYS A 107 10.87 0.65 10.49
CA LYS A 107 10.48 0.08 11.81
C LYS A 107 9.22 0.67 12.44
N GLU A 108 9.06 1.99 12.44
CA GLU A 108 7.95 2.64 13.14
C GLU A 108 6.60 2.40 12.45
N ASP A 109 6.55 2.47 11.13
CA ASP A 109 5.30 2.26 10.38
C ASP A 109 4.83 0.80 10.44
N PHE A 110 5.77 -0.15 10.42
CA PHE A 110 5.46 -1.57 10.56
C PHE A 110 4.86 -1.90 11.95
N VAL A 111 5.45 -1.35 13.02
CA VAL A 111 4.93 -1.51 14.39
C VAL A 111 3.52 -0.95 14.49
N LYS A 112 3.28 0.25 13.94
CA LYS A 112 1.96 0.89 13.99
C LYS A 112 0.92 0.12 13.16
N LEU A 113 1.23 -0.35 11.95
CA LEU A 113 0.30 -1.16 11.15
C LEU A 113 -0.08 -2.48 11.83
N THR A 114 0.87 -3.08 12.55
CA THR A 114 0.60 -4.26 13.37
C THR A 114 -0.35 -3.92 14.53
N MET A 115 -0.18 -2.76 15.18
CA MET A 115 -1.10 -2.28 16.23
C MET A 115 -2.53 -2.03 15.73
N TYR A 116 -2.69 -1.61 14.47
CA TYR A 116 -3.99 -1.45 13.81
C TYR A 116 -4.56 -2.74 13.22
N GLY A 117 -3.89 -3.89 13.40
CA GLY A 117 -4.33 -5.18 12.87
C GLY A 117 -4.23 -5.30 11.35
N LEU A 118 -3.49 -4.40 10.71
CA LEU A 118 -3.36 -4.30 9.25
C LEU A 118 -2.18 -5.10 8.70
N ALA A 119 -1.22 -5.48 9.53
CA ALA A 119 -0.08 -6.31 9.12
C ALA A 119 0.27 -7.35 10.20
N ARG A 120 0.66 -8.56 9.79
CA ARG A 120 1.25 -9.58 10.67
C ARG A 120 2.64 -9.97 10.13
N GLY A 121 3.70 -9.57 10.85
CA GLY A 121 5.07 -10.08 10.71
C GLY A 121 5.73 -9.96 9.33
N GLY A 122 6.40 -8.84 9.05
CA GLY A 122 7.42 -8.76 8.00
C GLY A 122 8.76 -9.25 8.54
N LYS A 123 9.45 -10.13 7.82
CA LYS A 123 10.86 -10.41 8.11
C LYS A 123 11.69 -9.17 7.74
N ASP A 124 12.43 -8.63 8.70
CA ASP A 124 13.50 -7.68 8.42
C ASP A 124 14.55 -8.43 7.58
N ASN A 125 14.67 -8.11 6.30
CA ASN A 125 15.63 -8.76 5.39
C ASN A 125 17.03 -8.13 5.52
N ARG A 126 17.44 -7.76 6.74
CA ARG A 126 18.77 -7.23 7.06
C ARG A 126 19.56 -8.14 8.01
N GLU A 127 19.34 -9.45 7.91
CA GLU A 127 20.23 -10.47 8.47
C GLU A 127 20.73 -11.39 7.35
#